data_AF-A0A965N696-F1
#
_entry.id   AF-A0A965N696-F1
#
_cell.length_a   1.000
_cell.length_b   1.000
_cell.length_c   1.000
_cell.angle_alpha   90.00
_cell.angle_beta   90.00
_cell.angle_gamma   90.00
#
_symmetry.space_group_name_H-M   'P 1'
#
loop_
_entity.id
_entity.type
_entity.pdbx_description
1 polymer ?
#
loop_
_entity_poly.entity_id
_entity_poly.type
_entity_poly.pdbx_seq_one_letter_code
_entity_poly.pdbx_strand_id
1 'polypeptide(L)'
;MVQVDEVIGRQLHSDVALVNQIGHYIVGSGGKRIRPRLLLMAAAALGHHGPRAHTLAAVVEFIHTATLLHDDVVDESNLRRGRQTANAMFGNAAAVLVGD
;
A
#
# COMPACT_ATOMS: atom_id res chain seq x y z
N MET A 1 14.87 -1.17 2.07
CA MET A 1 13.53 -1.52 1.54
C MET A 1 12.98 -2.75 2.21
N VAL A 2 13.77 -3.82 2.37
CA VAL A 2 13.41 -5.02 3.16
C VAL A 2 12.70 -4.67 4.47
N GLN A 3 13.28 -3.79 5.30
CA GLN A 3 12.68 -3.39 6.58
C GLN A 3 11.33 -2.67 6.43
N VAL A 4 11.13 -1.92 5.34
CA VAL A 4 9.85 -1.24 5.08
C VAL A 4 8.81 -2.27 4.63
N ASP A 5 9.17 -3.20 3.76
CA ASP A 5 8.26 -4.24 3.30
C ASP A 5 7.87 -5.20 4.45
N GLU A 6 8.78 -5.46 5.40
CA GLU A 6 8.44 -6.17 6.65
C GLU A 6 7.45 -5.38 7.52
N VAL A 7 7.63 -4.06 7.65
CA VAL A 7 6.67 -3.22 8.39
C VAL A 7 5.31 -3.25 7.69
N ILE A 8 5.27 -3.10 6.36
CA ILE A 8 4.02 -3.19 5.59
C ILE A 8 3.35 -4.55 5.81
N GLY A 9 4.09 -5.65 5.67
CA GLY A 9 3.55 -7.00 5.86
C GLY A 9 2.96 -7.22 7.26
N ARG A 10 3.63 -6.74 8.32
CA ARG A 10 3.10 -6.83 9.69
C ARG A 10 1.86 -5.97 9.90
N GLN A 11 1.79 -4.79 9.29
CA GLN A 11 0.70 -3.83 9.48
C GLN A 11 -0.54 -4.10 8.62
N LEU A 12 -0.42 -4.96 7.61
CA LEU A 12 -1.57 -5.42 6.80
C LEU A 12 -2.44 -6.46 7.51
N HIS A 13 -2.04 -6.93 8.70
CA HIS A 13 -2.77 -7.94 9.43
C HIS A 13 -4.09 -7.40 10.01
N SER A 14 -5.18 -8.12 9.75
CA SER A 14 -6.51 -7.86 10.31
C SER A 14 -7.17 -9.18 10.73
N ASP A 15 -8.07 -9.14 11.71
CA ASP A 15 -8.94 -10.28 12.03
C ASP A 15 -9.96 -10.56 10.92
N VAL A 16 -10.19 -9.59 10.04
CA VAL A 16 -11.09 -9.71 8.90
C VAL A 16 -10.34 -10.29 7.69
N ALA A 17 -10.66 -11.53 7.34
CA ALA A 17 -10.00 -12.26 6.25
C ALA A 17 -10.01 -11.49 4.90
N LEU A 18 -11.11 -10.80 4.58
CA LEU A 18 -11.23 -10.04 3.34
C LEU A 18 -10.25 -8.85 3.28
N VAL A 19 -10.05 -8.15 4.41
CA VAL A 19 -9.08 -7.05 4.51
C VAL A 19 -7.66 -7.57 4.24
N ASN A 20 -7.30 -8.72 4.84
CA ASN A 20 -6.02 -9.36 4.56
C ASN A 20 -5.88 -9.70 3.06
N GLN A 21 -6.90 -10.30 2.46
CA GLN A 21 -6.85 -10.72 1.05
C GLN A 21 -6.62 -9.53 0.12
N ILE A 22 -7.40 -8.46 0.27
CA ILE A 22 -7.29 -7.26 -0.56
C ILE A 22 -5.96 -6.54 -0.31
N GLY A 23 -5.56 -6.40 0.96
CA GLY A 23 -4.29 -5.78 1.35
C GLY A 23 -3.07 -6.51 0.75
N HIS A 24 -3.03 -7.84 0.86
CA HIS A 24 -1.98 -8.64 0.23
C HIS A 24 -2.06 -8.60 -1.29
N TYR A 25 -3.26 -8.55 -1.86
CA TYR A 25 -3.43 -8.47 -3.32
C TYR A 25 -2.86 -7.16 -3.89
N ILE A 26 -3.23 -6.01 -3.33
CA ILE A 26 -2.82 -4.71 -3.87
C ILE A 26 -1.31 -4.46 -3.65
N VAL A 27 -0.77 -4.87 -2.49
CA VAL A 27 0.67 -4.76 -2.21
C VAL A 27 1.48 -5.77 -3.00
N GLY A 28 0.98 -7.00 -3.17
CA GLY A 28 1.59 -8.05 -3.98
C GLY A 28 1.52 -7.80 -5.49
N SER A 29 0.63 -6.92 -5.94
CA SER A 29 0.52 -6.46 -7.34
C SER A 29 1.68 -5.54 -7.76
N GLY A 30 2.71 -5.42 -6.92
CA GLY A 30 3.95 -4.73 -7.17
C GLY A 30 3.88 -3.23 -6.85
N GLY A 31 4.87 -2.48 -7.32
CA GLY A 31 4.95 -1.05 -7.12
C GLY A 31 6.38 -0.54 -7.27
N LYS A 32 6.53 0.70 -7.72
CA LYS A 32 7.87 1.30 -7.89
C LYS A 32 8.53 1.65 -6.54
N ARG A 33 7.73 1.68 -5.46
CA ARG A 33 8.15 2.08 -4.10
C ARG A 33 8.93 3.41 -4.08
N ILE A 34 8.59 4.35 -4.97
CA ILE A 34 9.32 5.62 -5.09
C ILE A 34 9.10 6.49 -3.85
N ARG A 35 7.87 6.56 -3.35
CA ARG A 35 7.50 7.39 -2.19
C ARG A 35 8.23 6.96 -0.90
N PRO A 36 8.22 5.68 -0.47
CA PRO A 36 8.98 5.24 0.69
C PRO A 36 10.49 5.41 0.49
N ARG A 37 11.02 5.17 -0.71
CA ARG A 37 12.45 5.39 -1.00
C ARG A 37 12.85 6.85 -0.86
N LEU A 38 12.02 7.78 -1.35
CA LEU A 38 12.26 9.21 -1.22
C LEU A 38 12.28 9.63 0.25
N LEU A 39 11.34 9.13 1.07
CA LEU A 39 11.33 9.40 2.50
C LEU A 39 12.59 8.89 3.18
N LEU A 40 13.01 7.66 2.88
CA LEU A 40 14.23 7.09 3.47
C LEU A 40 15.49 7.87 3.07
N MET A 41 15.58 8.34 1.82
CA MET A 41 16.71 9.17 1.36
C MET A 41 16.71 10.52 2.08
N ALA A 42 15.55 11.16 2.24
CA ALA A 42 15.42 12.41 2.99
C ALA A 42 15.78 12.23 4.47
N ALA A 43 15.31 11.17 5.10
CA ALA A 43 15.66 10.84 6.48
C ALA A 43 17.17 10.62 6.63
N ALA A 44 17.78 9.85 5.72
CA ALA A 44 19.22 9.60 5.72
C ALA A 44 20.03 10.89 5.53
N ALA A 45 19.62 11.78 4.63
CA ALA A 45 20.27 13.08 4.41
C ALA A 45 20.23 13.98 5.66
N LEU A 46 19.25 13.77 6.55
CA LEU A 46 19.11 14.48 7.82
C LEU A 46 19.72 13.70 9.02
N GLY A 47 20.43 12.59 8.76
CA GLY A 47 21.06 11.78 9.80
C GLY A 47 20.12 10.83 10.55
N HIS A 48 18.91 10.59 10.04
CA HIS A 48 17.93 9.68 10.63
C HIS A 48 17.93 8.31 9.94
N HIS A 49 18.37 7.28 10.68
CA HIS A 49 18.45 5.90 10.19
C HIS A 49 17.66 4.89 11.03
N GLY A 50 16.90 5.37 12.03
CA GLY A 50 16.21 4.50 12.98
C GLY A 50 14.91 3.86 12.45
N PRO A 51 14.33 2.90 13.19
CA PRO A 51 13.11 2.18 12.83
C PRO A 51 11.90 3.07 12.52
N ARG A 52 11.88 4.28 13.10
CA ARG A 52 10.84 5.28 12.87
C ARG A 52 10.78 5.74 11.41
N ALA A 53 11.93 5.82 10.72
CA ALA A 53 11.96 6.15 9.29
C ALA A 53 11.31 5.05 8.44
N HIS A 54 11.49 3.78 8.81
CA HIS A 54 10.84 2.66 8.13
C HIS A 54 9.32 2.66 8.36
N THR A 55 8.90 2.97 9.59
CA THR A 55 7.48 3.11 9.94
C THR A 55 6.81 4.22 9.12
N LEU A 56 7.44 5.39 9.06
CA LEU A 56 6.92 6.52 8.26
C LEU A 56 6.92 6.21 6.75
N ALA A 57 7.95 5.53 6.25
CA ALA A 57 7.97 5.09 4.86
C ALA A 57 6.80 4.14 4.54
N ALA A 58 6.48 3.21 5.44
CA ALA A 58 5.33 2.32 5.32
C ALA A 58 4.01 3.09 5.35
N VAL A 59 3.85 4.06 6.26
CA VAL A 59 2.66 4.93 6.33
C VAL A 59 2.43 5.68 5.01
N VAL A 60 3.48 6.27 4.44
CA VAL A 60 3.38 6.97 3.15
C VAL A 60 2.95 6.02 2.03
N GLU A 61 3.47 4.80 2.04
CA GLU A 61 3.07 3.79 1.06
C GLU A 61 1.63 3.30 1.28
N PHE A 62 1.16 3.18 2.53
CA PHE A 62 -0.24 2.86 2.81
C PHE A 62 -1.19 3.93 2.32
N ILE A 63 -0.90 5.21 2.59
CA ILE A 63 -1.70 6.32 2.06
C ILE A 63 -1.74 6.25 0.53
N HIS A 64 -0.59 6.01 -0.11
CA HIS A 64 -0.56 5.82 -1.56
C HIS A 64 -1.42 4.64 -2.03
N THR A 65 -1.36 3.51 -1.33
CA THR A 65 -2.15 2.32 -1.67
C THR A 65 -3.64 2.56 -1.48
N ALA A 66 -4.04 3.25 -0.41
CA ALA A 66 -5.42 3.66 -0.17
C ALA A 66 -5.96 4.53 -1.31
N THR A 67 -5.21 5.55 -1.73
CA THR A 67 -5.65 6.39 -2.86
C THR A 67 -5.79 5.57 -4.13
N LEU A 68 -4.91 4.59 -4.40
CA LEU A 68 -5.08 3.73 -5.59
C LEU A 68 -6.37 2.89 -5.54
N LEU A 69 -6.75 2.38 -4.37
CA LEU A 69 -7.98 1.61 -4.21
C LEU A 69 -9.21 2.49 -4.46
N HIS A 70 -9.22 3.70 -3.92
CA HIS A 70 -10.30 4.68 -4.12
C HIS A 70 -10.34 5.19 -5.57
N ASP A 71 -9.19 5.54 -6.14
CA ASP A 71 -9.07 6.00 -7.52
C ASP A 71 -9.59 4.94 -8.50
N ASP A 72 -9.23 3.66 -8.32
CA ASP A 72 -9.70 2.58 -9.20
C ASP A 72 -11.23 2.42 -9.17
N VAL A 73 -11.88 2.73 -8.03
CA VAL A 73 -13.34 2.75 -7.90
C VAL A 73 -13.95 3.97 -8.58
N VAL A 74 -13.38 5.16 -8.36
CA VAL A 74 -13.85 6.42 -8.96
C VAL A 74 -13.71 6.40 -10.49
N ASP A 75 -12.59 5.88 -10.99
CA ASP A 75 -12.26 5.83 -12.41
C ASP A 75 -12.90 4.63 -13.14
N GLU A 76 -13.65 3.78 -12.42
CA GLU A 76 -14.19 2.50 -12.93
C GLU A 76 -13.13 1.64 -13.64
N SER A 77 -11.90 1.67 -13.11
CA SER A 77 -10.76 1.00 -13.73
C SER A 77 -10.87 -0.52 -13.58
N ASN A 78 -10.64 -1.24 -14.68
CA ASN A 78 -10.64 -2.72 -14.70
C ASN A 78 -9.24 -3.33 -14.55
N LEU A 79 -8.18 -2.57 -14.89
CA LEU A 79 -6.81 -3.05 -14.88
C LEU A 79 -5.85 -2.02 -14.29
N ARG A 80 -4.90 -2.49 -13.47
CA ARG A 80 -3.76 -1.74 -12.98
C ARG A 80 -2.50 -2.59 -13.11
N ARG A 81 -1.50 -2.07 -13.82
CA ARG A 81 -0.22 -2.76 -14.09
C ARG A 81 -0.41 -4.16 -14.72
N GLY A 82 -1.38 -4.29 -15.62
CA GLY A 82 -1.68 -5.53 -16.32
C GLY A 82 -2.41 -6.59 -15.47
N ARG A 83 -2.87 -6.26 -14.26
CA ARG A 83 -3.68 -7.12 -13.39
C ARG A 83 -5.04 -6.49 -13.15
N GLN A 84 -6.04 -7.29 -12.80
CA GLN A 84 -7.34 -6.75 -12.36
C GLN A 84 -7.15 -5.80 -11.18
N THR A 85 -7.92 -4.72 -11.16
CA THR A 85 -7.99 -3.83 -9.99
C THR A 85 -8.69 -4.53 -8.83
N ALA A 86 -8.48 -4.04 -7.60
CA ALA A 86 -9.11 -4.62 -6.42
C ALA A 86 -10.65 -4.52 -6.50
N ASN A 87 -11.19 -3.41 -7.00
CA ASN A 87 -12.63 -3.25 -7.17
C ASN A 87 -13.21 -4.19 -8.24
N ALA A 88 -12.49 -4.45 -9.34
CA ALA A 88 -12.93 -5.41 -10.35
C ALA A 88 -12.94 -6.87 -9.82
N MET A 89 -12.08 -7.20 -8.86
CA MET A 89 -11.98 -8.55 -8.30
C MET A 89 -12.87 -8.77 -7.07
N PHE A 90 -12.97 -7.77 -6.18
CA PHE A 90 -13.60 -7.90 -4.87
C PHE A 90 -14.83 -7.00 -4.69
N GLY A 91 -15.15 -6.17 -5.69
CA GLY A 91 -16.27 -5.22 -5.67
C GLY A 91 -15.89 -3.85 -5.12
N ASN A 92 -16.63 -2.82 -5.55
CA ASN A 92 -16.36 -1.42 -5.19
C ASN A 92 -16.41 -1.19 -3.67
N ALA A 93 -17.44 -1.69 -2.98
CA ALA A 93 -17.59 -1.47 -1.54
C ALA A 93 -16.41 -2.04 -0.72
N ALA A 94 -15.93 -3.23 -1.08
CA ALA A 94 -14.78 -3.83 -0.41
C ALA A 94 -13.48 -3.07 -0.69
N ALA A 95 -13.28 -2.60 -1.93
CA ALA A 95 -12.12 -1.78 -2.28
C ALA A 95 -12.09 -0.43 -1.55
N VAL A 96 -13.25 0.23 -1.42
CA VAL A 96 -13.38 1.48 -0.64
C VAL A 96 -13.05 1.23 0.84
N LEU A 97 -13.70 0.24 1.46
CA LEU A 97 -13.54 -0.04 2.89
C LEU A 97 -12.14 -0.52 3.29
N VAL A 98 -11.37 -1.10 2.37
CA VAL A 98 -9.96 -1.45 2.63
C VAL A 98 -9.02 -0.28 2.35
N GLY A 99 -9.46 0.70 1.56
CA GLY A 99 -8.76 1.97 1.39
C GLY A 99 -8.95 2.95 2.56
N ASP A 100 -10.05 2.83 3.30
CA ASP A 100 -10.35 3.60 4.52
C ASP A 100 -9.48 3.19 5.72
#